data_AF-A0A504Z1J4-F1
#
_entry.id   AF-A0A504Z1J4-F1
#
_cell.length_a   1.000
_cell.length_b   1.000
_cell.length_c   1.000
_cell.angle_alpha   90.00
_cell.angle_beta   90.00
_cell.angle_gamma   90.00
#
_symmetry.space_group_name_H-M   'P 1'
#
loop_
_entity.id
_entity.type
_entity.pdbx_description
1 polymer ?
#
loop_
_entity_poly.entity_id
_entity_poly.type
_entity_poly.pdbx_seq_one_letter_code
_entity_poly.pdbx_strand_id
1 'polypeptide(L)'
;MHEVVKLPEDYRILCPYLFTLTQFSNLIRFFVQVCSEVESTLADLAATSNRIECPVIYHLDVGAMYPNIILTNRLQPSAVDSDSTARCSDCNFYKPGVACQRFMPWTWRSELWTASRPEVYRIQAQLAQERFPVRVTNQADGQTRTELKAFHELSADEQASVEKKRLTDFCRRAYKRVHTTRTEVRLALVCQRENSFYVDTVRAFRDRRYKFKGLTKVGRRNLCAC
;
A
#
# COMPACT_ATOMS: atom_id res chain seq x y z
N MET A 1 0.83 -50.53 28.34
CA MET A 1 2.13 -50.11 27.77
C MET A 1 2.07 -48.60 27.59
N HIS A 2 2.70 -47.85 28.48
CA HIS A 2 2.74 -46.38 28.39
C HIS A 2 3.82 -45.99 27.39
N GLU A 3 3.40 -45.47 26.24
CA GLU A 3 4.31 -44.95 25.23
C GLU A 3 4.83 -43.59 25.70
N VAL A 4 6.09 -43.56 26.12
CA VAL A 4 6.80 -42.33 26.46
C VAL A 4 7.13 -41.63 25.16
N VAL A 5 6.35 -40.59 24.82
CA VAL A 5 6.65 -39.68 23.72
C VAL A 5 7.98 -38.99 24.02
N LYS A 6 9.07 -39.43 23.38
CA LYS A 6 10.37 -38.76 23.43
C LYS A 6 10.30 -37.47 22.61
N LEU A 7 10.42 -36.32 23.28
CA LEU A 7 10.56 -35.03 22.62
C LEU A 7 12.02 -34.81 22.15
N PRO A 8 12.26 -34.12 21.01
CA PRO A 8 13.60 -33.81 20.51
C PRO A 8 14.41 -32.93 21.46
N GLU A 9 15.74 -33.14 21.51
CA GLU A 9 16.71 -32.51 22.43
C GLU A 9 16.94 -30.99 22.23
N ASP A 10 16.30 -30.35 21.24
CA ASP A 10 16.66 -28.99 20.83
C ASP A 10 15.95 -27.86 21.61
N TYR A 11 15.13 -28.17 22.63
CA TYR A 11 14.37 -27.17 23.39
C TYR A 11 15.05 -26.67 24.68
N ARG A 12 16.33 -26.98 24.89
CA ARG A 12 17.04 -26.67 26.15
C ARG A 12 17.61 -25.26 26.30
N ILE A 13 17.35 -24.34 25.37
CA ILE A 13 17.99 -23.02 25.42
C ILE A 13 16.95 -21.90 25.35
N LEU A 14 16.76 -21.25 26.52
CA LEU A 14 16.17 -19.91 26.81
C LEU A 14 14.80 -19.87 27.51
N CYS A 15 14.79 -19.86 28.86
CA CYS A 15 14.17 -18.78 29.68
C CYS A 15 14.42 -19.01 31.19
N PRO A 16 14.74 -17.97 32.01
CA PRO A 16 15.02 -18.11 33.45
C PRO A 16 13.78 -18.12 34.36
N TYR A 17 12.56 -18.19 33.83
CA TYR A 17 11.35 -18.37 34.63
C TYR A 17 11.00 -19.85 34.65
N LEU A 18 11.01 -20.47 35.85
CA LEU A 18 10.53 -21.83 36.07
C LEU A 18 9.10 -21.99 35.50
N PHE A 19 9.00 -22.48 34.26
CA PHE A 19 7.81 -23.20 33.79
C PHE A 19 7.91 -24.59 34.41
N THR A 20 7.14 -24.84 35.47
CA THR A 20 7.09 -26.17 36.07
C THR A 20 6.54 -27.17 35.05
N LEU A 21 7.05 -28.42 35.05
CA LEU A 21 6.59 -29.50 34.17
C LEU A 21 5.06 -29.68 34.18
N THR A 22 4.42 -29.34 35.31
CA THR A 22 2.97 -29.35 35.50
C THR A 22 2.24 -28.24 34.74
N GLN A 23 2.83 -27.05 34.59
CA GLN A 23 2.26 -25.97 33.78
C GLN A 23 2.34 -26.30 32.28
N PHE A 24 3.43 -26.91 31.84
CA PHE A 24 3.60 -27.35 30.45
C PHE A 24 2.66 -28.51 30.10
N SER A 25 2.51 -29.50 31.00
CA SER A 25 1.56 -30.61 30.82
C SER A 25 0.10 -30.15 30.80
N ASN A 26 -0.25 -29.16 31.62
CA ASN A 26 -1.60 -28.59 31.63
C ASN A 26 -1.88 -27.77 30.36
N LEU A 27 -0.89 -27.04 29.83
CA LEU A 27 -1.01 -26.32 28.57
C LEU A 27 -1.24 -27.27 27.39
N ILE A 28 -0.49 -28.38 27.32
CA ILE A 28 -0.66 -29.41 26.28
C ILE A 28 -2.03 -30.09 26.42
N ARG A 29 -2.45 -30.44 27.64
CA ARG A 29 -3.76 -31.07 27.88
C ARG A 29 -4.91 -30.15 27.46
N PHE A 30 -4.83 -28.86 27.78
CA PHE A 30 -5.81 -27.87 27.36
C PHE A 30 -5.82 -27.68 25.83
N PHE A 31 -4.65 -27.67 25.19
CA PHE A 31 -4.55 -27.59 23.73
C PHE A 31 -5.24 -28.77 23.03
N VAL A 32 -4.96 -30.01 23.45
CA VAL A 32 -5.57 -31.21 22.87
C VAL A 32 -7.09 -31.21 23.05
N GLN A 33 -7.58 -30.77 24.21
CA GLN A 33 -9.00 -30.65 24.46
C GLN A 33 -9.67 -29.65 23.50
N VAL A 34 -9.13 -28.43 23.37
CA VAL A 34 -9.68 -27.41 22.47
C VAL A 34 -9.65 -27.87 21.02
N CYS A 35 -8.57 -28.54 20.58
CA CYS A 35 -8.51 -29.12 19.24
C CYS A 35 -9.63 -30.14 19.02
N SER A 36 -9.85 -31.06 19.97
CA SER A 36 -10.93 -32.05 19.88
C SER A 36 -12.32 -31.42 19.83
N GLU A 37 -12.57 -30.35 20.60
CA GLU A 37 -13.84 -29.62 20.58
C GLU A 37 -14.08 -28.93 19.23
N VAL A 38 -13.05 -28.29 18.67
CA VAL A 38 -13.11 -27.65 17.33
C VAL A 38 -13.35 -28.71 16.24
N GLU A 39 -12.65 -29.83 16.30
CA GLU A 39 -12.81 -30.94 15.34
C GLU A 39 -14.22 -31.51 15.38
N SER A 40 -14.78 -31.76 16.57
CA SER A 40 -16.17 -32.23 16.73
C SER A 40 -17.17 -31.24 16.12
N THR A 41 -17.00 -29.94 16.42
CA THR A 41 -17.90 -28.90 15.92
C THR A 41 -17.85 -28.80 14.39
N LEU A 42 -16.65 -28.90 13.81
CA LEU A 42 -16.47 -28.92 12.35
C LEU A 42 -17.04 -30.19 11.71
N ALA A 43 -16.91 -31.35 12.37
CA ALA A 43 -17.50 -32.60 11.91
C ALA A 43 -19.03 -32.53 11.89
N ASP A 44 -19.65 -31.94 12.92
CA ASP A 44 -21.10 -31.73 12.99
C ASP A 44 -21.60 -30.76 11.90
N LEU A 45 -20.84 -29.69 11.64
CA LEU A 45 -21.09 -28.76 10.53
C LEU A 45 -20.99 -29.45 9.16
N ALA A 46 -20.01 -30.35 9.00
CA ALA A 46 -19.84 -31.12 7.77
C ALA A 46 -20.96 -32.17 7.58
N ALA A 47 -21.38 -32.84 8.66
CA ALA A 47 -22.43 -33.86 8.62
C ALA A 47 -23.82 -33.28 8.28
N THR A 48 -24.09 -32.05 8.71
CA THR A 48 -25.35 -31.33 8.41
C THR A 48 -25.04 -29.96 7.83
N SER A 49 -24.78 -29.90 6.53
CA SER A 49 -24.41 -28.65 5.84
C SER A 49 -25.57 -27.67 5.65
N ASN A 50 -26.80 -28.17 5.57
CA ASN A 50 -28.01 -27.36 5.42
C ASN A 50 -28.62 -27.10 6.80
N ARG A 51 -28.33 -25.91 7.36
CA ARG A 51 -28.74 -25.52 8.72
C ARG A 51 -29.58 -24.24 8.68
N ILE A 52 -30.52 -24.13 9.61
CA ILE A 52 -31.27 -22.90 9.86
C ILE A 52 -30.89 -22.45 11.27
N GLU A 53 -29.97 -21.50 11.34
CA GLU A 53 -29.42 -20.97 12.59
C GLU A 53 -29.20 -19.46 12.46
N CYS A 54 -29.12 -18.75 13.58
CA CYS A 54 -28.86 -17.31 13.58
C CYS A 54 -27.37 -17.07 13.28
N PRO A 55 -27.01 -16.32 12.22
CA PRO A 55 -25.61 -16.11 11.87
C PRO A 55 -24.92 -15.20 12.87
N VAL A 56 -23.64 -15.47 13.11
CA VAL A 56 -22.76 -14.57 13.87
C VAL A 56 -21.94 -13.74 12.90
N ILE A 57 -22.15 -12.43 12.91
CA ILE A 57 -21.46 -11.49 12.00
C ILE A 57 -20.13 -11.07 12.62
N TYR A 58 -19.02 -11.55 12.04
CA TYR A 58 -17.67 -11.19 12.45
C TYR A 58 -17.02 -10.16 11.53
N HIS A 59 -16.27 -9.23 12.13
CA HIS A 59 -15.36 -8.32 11.42
C HIS A 59 -13.91 -8.70 11.71
N LEU A 60 -13.22 -9.21 10.70
CA LEU A 60 -11.81 -9.58 10.76
C LEU A 60 -10.95 -8.45 10.16
N ASP A 61 -10.00 -7.93 10.92
CA ASP A 61 -9.11 -6.85 10.48
C ASP A 61 -7.66 -7.15 10.85
N VAL A 62 -6.75 -6.82 9.92
CA VAL A 62 -5.31 -6.99 10.11
C VAL A 62 -4.77 -5.75 10.80
N GLY A 63 -4.34 -5.92 12.05
CA GLY A 63 -3.78 -4.82 12.84
C GLY A 63 -2.55 -4.19 12.19
N ALA A 64 -2.67 -2.92 11.80
CA ALA A 64 -1.59 -2.16 11.14
C ALA A 64 -1.06 -2.83 9.86
N MET A 65 -1.99 -3.21 8.96
CA MET A 65 -1.72 -3.90 7.69
C MET A 65 -0.54 -3.30 6.89
N TYR A 66 -0.63 -2.04 6.44
CA TYR A 66 0.41 -1.45 5.59
C TYR A 66 1.77 -1.29 6.29
N PRO A 67 1.87 -0.80 7.54
CA PRO A 67 3.13 -0.82 8.27
C PRO A 67 3.76 -2.22 8.35
N ASN A 68 2.97 -3.26 8.60
CA ASN A 68 3.49 -4.62 8.64
C ASN A 68 3.95 -5.11 7.26
N ILE A 69 3.23 -4.79 6.18
CA ILE A 69 3.68 -5.10 4.80
C ILE A 69 5.00 -4.38 4.49
N ILE A 70 5.13 -3.10 4.86
CA ILE A 70 6.34 -2.31 4.68
C ILE A 70 7.52 -2.95 5.43
N LEU A 71 7.33 -3.33 6.69
CA LEU A 71 8.37 -3.91 7.52
C LEU A 71 8.79 -5.31 7.04
N THR A 72 7.83 -6.16 6.68
CA THR A 72 8.09 -7.53 6.18
C THR A 72 8.87 -7.53 4.86
N ASN A 73 8.60 -6.55 3.98
CA ASN A 73 9.23 -6.48 2.66
C ASN A 73 10.37 -5.45 2.58
N ARG A 74 10.69 -4.76 3.69
CA ARG A 74 11.64 -3.63 3.75
C ARG A 74 11.35 -2.55 2.69
N LEU A 75 10.08 -2.22 2.48
CA LEU A 75 9.69 -1.24 1.47
C LEU A 75 10.08 0.17 1.91
N GLN A 76 10.88 0.85 1.08
CA GLN A 76 11.19 2.26 1.26
C GLN A 76 11.56 2.89 -0.08
N PRO A 77 11.27 4.18 -0.29
CA PRO A 77 11.48 4.82 -1.60
C PRO A 77 12.92 4.70 -2.14
N SER A 78 13.93 4.84 -1.28
CA SER A 78 15.34 4.73 -1.67
C SER A 78 15.76 3.34 -2.12
N ALA A 79 15.06 2.30 -1.67
CA ALA A 79 15.38 0.91 -1.96
C ALA A 79 14.63 0.36 -3.19
N VAL A 80 13.67 1.11 -3.74
CA VAL A 80 12.86 0.69 -4.88
C VAL A 80 13.49 1.21 -6.16
N ASP A 81 13.78 0.28 -7.08
CA ASP A 81 14.23 0.61 -8.43
C ASP A 81 13.34 -0.07 -9.47
N SER A 82 13.14 0.61 -10.61
CA SER A 82 12.41 0.09 -11.75
C SER A 82 13.28 -0.80 -12.64
N ASP A 83 14.60 -0.56 -12.64
CA ASP A 83 15.57 -1.37 -13.38
C ASP A 83 16.59 -1.93 -12.41
N SER A 84 16.70 -3.25 -12.35
CA SER A 84 17.63 -3.94 -11.46
C SER A 84 19.09 -3.60 -11.75
N THR A 85 19.39 -3.12 -12.95
CA THR A 85 20.76 -2.98 -13.45
C THR A 85 21.34 -1.62 -13.12
N ALA A 86 20.55 -0.54 -13.17
CA ALA A 86 21.06 0.83 -13.14
C ALA A 86 21.73 1.23 -11.81
N ARG A 87 21.19 0.83 -10.66
CA ARG A 87 21.79 1.12 -9.34
C ARG A 87 22.47 -0.07 -8.69
N CYS A 88 22.05 -1.29 -9.03
CA CYS A 88 22.60 -2.46 -8.37
C CYS A 88 23.94 -2.89 -8.97
N SER A 89 24.20 -2.67 -10.26
CA SER A 89 25.49 -3.01 -10.88
C SER A 89 26.67 -2.30 -10.22
N ASP A 90 26.46 -1.04 -9.84
CA ASP A 90 27.48 -0.16 -9.26
C ASP A 90 27.59 -0.33 -7.74
N CYS A 91 26.76 -1.19 -7.15
CA CYS A 91 26.73 -1.42 -5.72
C CYS A 91 27.93 -2.28 -5.29
N ASN A 92 28.65 -1.83 -4.26
CA ASN A 92 29.77 -2.58 -3.67
C ASN A 92 29.38 -3.99 -3.13
N PHE A 93 28.08 -4.22 -2.98
CA PHE A 93 27.50 -5.48 -2.51
C PHE A 93 27.03 -6.39 -3.63
N TYR A 94 27.13 -5.96 -4.88
CA TYR A 94 26.80 -6.77 -6.05
C TYR A 94 27.85 -7.86 -6.23
N LYS A 95 27.51 -9.07 -5.76
CA LYS A 95 28.34 -10.27 -5.92
C LYS A 95 27.46 -11.43 -6.35
N PRO A 96 27.94 -12.31 -7.24
CA PRO A 96 27.22 -13.52 -7.59
C PRO A 96 26.92 -14.34 -6.33
N GLY A 97 25.66 -14.71 -6.11
CA GLY A 97 25.20 -15.47 -4.94
C GLY A 97 24.65 -14.65 -3.77
N VAL A 98 24.71 -13.31 -3.80
CA VAL A 98 24.10 -12.47 -2.75
C VAL A 98 22.63 -12.20 -3.06
N ALA A 99 21.72 -12.78 -2.27
CA ALA A 99 20.28 -12.59 -2.38
C ALA A 99 19.81 -11.30 -1.66
N CYS A 100 20.27 -10.13 -2.10
CA CYS A 100 19.78 -8.83 -1.59
C CYS A 100 18.65 -8.21 -2.42
N GLN A 101 18.38 -8.80 -3.58
CA GLN A 101 17.40 -8.32 -4.54
C GLN A 101 16.06 -9.03 -4.32
N ARG A 102 14.99 -8.27 -4.04
CA ARG A 102 13.63 -8.80 -3.96
C ARG A 102 12.78 -8.20 -5.07
N PHE A 103 12.31 -9.02 -5.99
CA PHE A 103 11.42 -8.58 -7.06
C PHE A 103 9.96 -8.66 -6.60
N MET A 104 9.21 -7.59 -6.80
CA MET A 104 7.81 -7.49 -6.40
C MET A 104 6.96 -6.92 -7.54
N PRO A 105 5.92 -7.65 -8.01
CA PRO A 105 4.99 -7.11 -8.98
C PRO A 105 4.06 -6.09 -8.32
N TRP A 106 3.74 -5.03 -9.05
CA TRP A 106 2.75 -4.04 -8.66
C TRP A 106 1.92 -3.61 -9.86
N THR A 107 0.68 -3.24 -9.60
CA THR A 107 -0.25 -2.82 -10.65
C THR A 107 -0.17 -1.30 -10.83
N TRP A 108 0.34 -0.86 -11.96
CA TRP A 108 0.29 0.52 -12.39
C TRP A 108 -1.05 0.80 -13.08
N ARG A 109 -1.71 1.88 -12.68
CA ARG A 109 -2.95 2.36 -13.30
C ARG A 109 -2.74 3.82 -13.74
N SER A 110 -3.01 4.10 -15.00
CA SER A 110 -3.02 5.47 -15.53
C SER A 110 -4.36 5.84 -16.13
N GLU A 111 -4.75 7.08 -15.94
CA GLU A 111 -5.86 7.70 -16.65
C GLU A 111 -5.29 8.64 -17.71
N LEU A 112 -5.36 8.22 -18.96
CA LEU A 112 -4.80 8.92 -20.11
C LEU A 112 -5.91 9.63 -20.87
N TRP A 113 -5.63 10.73 -21.55
CA TRP A 113 -6.58 11.30 -22.50
C TRP A 113 -6.92 10.28 -23.60
N THR A 114 -8.18 10.24 -24.03
CA THR A 114 -8.59 9.34 -25.12
C THR A 114 -7.99 9.75 -26.47
N ALA A 115 -7.65 11.04 -26.62
CA ALA A 115 -7.00 11.55 -27.81
C ALA A 115 -5.61 10.94 -28.03
N SER A 116 -5.35 10.55 -29.27
CA SER A 116 -4.06 10.07 -29.75
C SER A 116 -3.04 11.21 -29.86
N ARG A 117 -1.75 10.86 -29.89
CA ARG A 117 -0.65 11.83 -29.98
C ARG A 117 -0.76 12.79 -31.18
N PRO A 118 -1.13 12.37 -32.40
CA PRO A 118 -1.32 13.30 -33.52
C PRO A 118 -2.46 14.31 -33.32
N GLU A 119 -3.53 13.91 -32.61
CA GLU A 119 -4.65 14.81 -32.32
C GLU A 119 -4.25 15.86 -31.30
N VAL A 120 -3.48 15.47 -30.28
CA VAL A 120 -2.90 16.42 -29.31
C VAL A 120 -2.04 17.46 -30.03
N TYR A 121 -1.15 17.04 -30.94
CA TYR A 121 -0.31 17.96 -31.70
C TYR A 121 -1.11 18.92 -32.59
N ARG A 122 -2.20 18.44 -33.19
CA ARG A 122 -3.10 19.29 -33.98
C ARG A 122 -3.77 20.35 -33.12
N ILE A 123 -4.22 19.98 -31.92
CA ILE A 123 -4.83 20.91 -30.96
C ILE A 123 -3.80 21.94 -30.50
N GLN A 124 -2.56 21.53 -30.21
CA GLN A 124 -1.49 22.45 -29.84
C GLN A 124 -1.16 23.44 -30.97
N ALA A 125 -1.09 22.97 -32.21
CA ALA A 125 -0.89 23.85 -33.37
C ALA A 125 -2.03 24.87 -33.55
N GLN A 126 -3.29 24.45 -33.32
CA GLN A 126 -4.43 25.36 -33.33
C GLN A 126 -4.33 26.40 -32.21
N LEU A 127 -4.02 25.98 -30.98
CA LEU A 127 -3.88 26.89 -29.83
C LEU A 127 -2.77 27.91 -30.07
N ALA A 128 -1.66 27.53 -30.71
CA ALA A 128 -0.55 28.43 -31.03
C ALA A 128 -0.96 29.60 -31.96
N GLN A 129 -2.01 29.43 -32.76
CA GLN A 129 -2.54 30.45 -33.68
C GLN A 129 -3.65 31.30 -33.05
N GLU A 130 -4.27 30.82 -31.95
CA GLU A 130 -5.34 31.52 -31.25
C GLU A 130 -4.79 32.62 -30.33
N ARG A 131 -5.63 33.63 -30.05
CA ARG A 131 -5.36 34.68 -29.06
C ARG A 131 -6.34 34.55 -27.90
N PHE A 132 -5.84 34.73 -26.68
CA PHE A 132 -6.57 34.48 -25.45
C PHE A 132 -6.78 35.79 -24.67
N PRO A 133 -8.00 36.05 -24.18
CA PRO A 133 -8.26 37.22 -23.35
C PRO A 133 -7.66 37.02 -21.95
N VAL A 134 -6.69 37.85 -21.60
CA VAL A 134 -6.05 37.90 -20.28
C VAL A 134 -6.48 39.18 -19.57
N ARG A 135 -6.87 39.06 -18.31
CA ARG A 135 -7.18 40.22 -17.46
C ARG A 135 -5.87 40.77 -16.91
N VAL A 136 -5.53 41.98 -17.32
CA VAL A 136 -4.35 42.70 -16.84
C VAL A 136 -4.81 43.85 -15.95
N THR A 137 -4.34 43.86 -14.71
CA THR A 137 -4.56 44.96 -13.76
C THR A 137 -3.37 45.91 -13.82
N ASN A 138 -3.57 47.12 -14.30
CA ASN A 138 -2.53 48.15 -14.26
C ASN A 138 -2.39 48.68 -12.84
N GLN A 139 -1.18 48.57 -12.27
CA GLN A 139 -0.90 48.95 -10.88
C GLN A 139 -0.98 50.47 -10.63
N ALA A 140 -0.94 51.30 -11.68
CA ALA A 140 -0.97 52.76 -11.57
C ALA A 140 -2.40 53.35 -11.40
N ASP A 141 -3.42 52.77 -12.06
CA ASP A 141 -4.76 53.37 -12.15
C ASP A 141 -5.89 52.46 -11.60
N GLY A 142 -5.57 51.26 -11.11
CA GLY A 142 -6.57 50.29 -10.62
C GLY A 142 -7.52 49.75 -11.70
N GLN A 143 -7.33 50.14 -12.96
CA GLN A 143 -8.17 49.71 -14.08
C GLN A 143 -7.79 48.30 -14.55
N THR A 144 -8.80 47.44 -14.66
CA THR A 144 -8.66 46.09 -15.20
C THR A 144 -8.99 46.13 -16.69
N ARG A 145 -8.01 45.85 -17.55
CA ARG A 145 -8.22 45.74 -19.01
C ARG A 145 -8.09 44.29 -19.45
N THR A 146 -8.91 43.90 -20.42
CA THR A 146 -8.77 42.59 -21.07
C THR A 146 -7.92 42.76 -22.32
N GLU A 147 -6.78 42.10 -22.37
CA GLU A 147 -5.84 42.13 -23.49
C GLU A 147 -5.77 40.77 -24.17
N LEU A 148 -5.65 40.75 -25.50
CA LEU A 148 -5.54 39.51 -26.27
C LEU A 148 -4.07 39.14 -26.44
N LYS A 149 -3.64 38.13 -25.68
CA LYS A 149 -2.27 37.59 -25.74
C LYS A 149 -2.20 36.33 -26.59
N ALA A 150 -1.09 36.12 -27.28
CA ALA A 150 -0.83 34.88 -27.98
C ALA A 150 -0.57 33.74 -26.97
N PHE A 151 -0.76 32.49 -27.38
CA PHE A 151 -0.63 31.33 -26.49
C PHE A 151 0.72 31.26 -25.76
N HIS A 152 1.81 31.57 -26.45
CA HIS A 152 3.17 31.54 -25.90
C HIS A 152 3.47 32.67 -24.89
N GLU A 153 2.67 33.74 -24.89
CA GLU A 153 2.80 34.88 -23.98
C GLU A 153 2.04 34.65 -22.65
N LEU A 154 1.24 33.58 -22.57
CA LEU A 154 0.56 33.15 -21.36
C LEU A 154 1.54 32.52 -20.37
N SER A 155 1.22 32.54 -19.08
CA SER A 155 1.98 31.79 -18.07
C SER A 155 1.88 30.28 -18.30
N ALA A 156 2.85 29.50 -17.82
CA ALA A 156 2.86 28.04 -17.99
C ALA A 156 1.58 27.38 -17.41
N ASP A 157 1.07 27.90 -16.29
CA ASP A 157 -0.16 27.42 -15.66
C ASP A 157 -1.41 27.73 -16.51
N GLU A 158 -1.49 28.94 -17.08
CA GLU A 158 -2.58 29.32 -17.98
C GLU A 158 -2.54 28.51 -19.28
N GLN A 159 -1.36 28.32 -19.87
CA GLN A 159 -1.16 27.47 -21.04
C GLN A 159 -1.67 26.05 -20.77
N ALA A 160 -1.25 25.45 -19.66
CA ALA A 160 -1.68 24.11 -19.26
C ALA A 160 -3.21 24.04 -19.04
N SER A 161 -3.81 25.08 -18.46
CA SER A 161 -5.26 25.14 -18.24
C SER A 161 -6.06 25.19 -19.55
N VAL A 162 -5.59 26.00 -20.51
CA VAL A 162 -6.20 26.17 -21.84
C VAL A 162 -6.07 24.89 -22.65
N GLU A 163 -4.89 24.28 -22.68
CA GLU A 163 -4.65 22.99 -23.34
C GLU A 163 -5.52 21.89 -22.75
N LYS A 164 -5.54 21.75 -21.42
CA LYS A 164 -6.36 20.75 -20.73
C LYS A 164 -7.83 20.93 -21.06
N LYS A 165 -8.34 22.16 -21.06
CA LYS A 165 -9.74 22.45 -21.40
C LYS A 165 -10.04 22.07 -22.84
N ARG A 166 -9.19 22.49 -23.79
CA ARG A 166 -9.38 22.19 -25.22
C ARG A 166 -9.34 20.70 -25.50
N LEU A 167 -8.40 19.98 -24.89
CA LEU A 167 -8.27 18.54 -25.03
C LEU A 167 -9.45 17.79 -24.41
N THR A 168 -9.96 18.26 -23.27
CA THR A 168 -11.18 17.72 -22.64
C THR A 168 -12.39 17.85 -23.56
N ASP A 169 -12.61 19.05 -24.08
CA ASP A 169 -13.77 19.32 -24.95
C ASP A 169 -13.68 18.54 -26.25
N PHE A 170 -12.48 18.43 -26.83
CA PHE A 170 -12.23 17.57 -27.98
C PHE A 170 -12.55 16.10 -27.68
N CYS A 171 -12.02 15.54 -26.59
CA CYS A 171 -12.27 14.14 -26.22
C CYS A 171 -13.76 13.86 -25.94
N ARG A 172 -14.48 14.81 -25.32
CA ARG A 172 -15.95 14.70 -25.12
C ARG A 172 -16.70 14.68 -26.45
N ARG A 173 -16.32 15.53 -27.40
CA ARG A 173 -17.03 15.64 -28.69
C ARG A 173 -16.70 14.48 -29.62
N ALA A 174 -15.43 14.14 -29.78
CA ALA A 174 -14.96 13.11 -30.72
C ALA A 174 -15.18 11.70 -30.19
N TYR A 175 -14.87 11.45 -28.92
CA TYR A 175 -14.83 10.10 -28.34
C TYR A 175 -15.94 9.83 -27.32
N LYS A 176 -16.76 10.83 -26.96
CA LYS A 176 -17.76 10.76 -25.87
C LYS A 176 -17.17 10.37 -24.51
N ARG A 177 -15.84 10.38 -24.38
CA ARG A 177 -15.10 9.98 -23.19
C ARG A 177 -13.79 10.77 -23.09
N VAL A 178 -13.58 11.38 -21.93
CA VAL A 178 -12.40 12.22 -21.67
C VAL A 178 -11.13 11.39 -21.48
N HIS A 179 -11.20 10.41 -20.57
CA HIS A 179 -10.06 9.61 -20.18
C HIS A 179 -10.28 8.13 -20.47
N THR A 180 -9.22 7.44 -20.84
CA THR A 180 -9.15 5.98 -20.95
C THR A 180 -8.19 5.46 -19.90
N THR A 181 -8.68 4.52 -19.09
CA THR A 181 -7.89 3.88 -18.03
C THR A 181 -7.07 2.73 -18.63
N ARG A 182 -5.76 2.73 -18.37
CA ARG A 182 -4.86 1.63 -18.70
C ARG A 182 -4.27 1.07 -17.40
N THR A 183 -4.26 -0.25 -17.30
CA THR A 183 -3.74 -0.97 -16.14
C THR A 183 -2.69 -1.96 -16.60
N GLU A 184 -1.52 -1.94 -15.98
CA GLU A 184 -0.39 -2.80 -16.32
C GLU A 184 0.27 -3.35 -15.07
N VAL A 185 0.69 -4.62 -15.11
CA VAL A 185 1.55 -5.17 -14.06
C VAL A 185 2.99 -4.82 -14.39
N ARG A 186 3.68 -4.19 -13.44
CA ARG A 186 5.10 -3.83 -13.53
C ARG A 186 5.87 -4.55 -12.44
N LEU A 187 7.15 -4.81 -12.69
CA LEU A 187 8.04 -5.39 -11.70
C LEU A 187 8.90 -4.27 -11.10
N ALA A 188 9.06 -4.29 -9.79
CA ALA A 188 9.99 -3.42 -9.09
C ALA A 188 11.00 -4.26 -8.33
N LEU A 189 12.25 -3.80 -8.29
CA LEU A 189 13.29 -4.34 -7.45
C LEU A 189 13.28 -3.61 -6.10
N VAL A 190 13.34 -4.34 -5.00
CA VAL A 190 13.51 -3.81 -3.65
C VAL A 190 14.82 -4.30 -3.06
N CYS A 191 15.78 -3.39 -2.85
CA CYS A 191 17.05 -3.68 -2.22
C CYS A 191 16.87 -3.94 -0.71
N GLN A 192 17.18 -5.15 -0.26
CA GLN A 192 17.06 -5.55 1.15
C GLN A 192 18.23 -5.05 2.02
N ARG A 193 19.28 -4.49 1.40
CA ARG A 193 20.50 -4.01 2.07
C ARG A 193 20.60 -2.49 2.17
N GLU A 194 19.70 -1.76 1.53
CA GLU A 194 19.68 -0.30 1.59
C GLU A 194 19.50 0.19 3.04
N ASN A 195 20.03 1.38 3.33
CA ASN A 195 19.92 2.02 4.64
C ASN A 195 18.45 2.03 5.10
N SER A 196 18.18 1.50 6.29
CA SER A 196 16.82 1.24 6.77
C SER A 196 16.13 2.39 7.48
N PHE A 197 16.64 3.61 7.39
CA PHE A 197 16.08 4.77 8.09
C PHE A 197 14.55 4.87 8.01
N TYR A 198 13.96 4.73 6.81
CA TYR A 198 12.51 4.79 6.63
C TYR A 198 11.80 3.60 7.29
N VAL A 199 12.30 2.38 7.08
CA VAL A 199 11.71 1.16 7.65
C VAL A 199 11.77 1.19 9.19
N ASP A 200 12.86 1.69 9.76
CA ASP A 200 13.07 1.76 11.21
C ASP A 200 12.18 2.82 11.87
N THR A 201 11.95 3.96 11.20
CA THR A 201 10.98 4.96 11.68
C THR A 201 9.56 4.41 11.66
N VAL A 202 9.15 3.71 10.59
CA VAL A 202 7.83 3.03 10.53
C VAL A 202 7.67 2.02 11.67
N ARG A 203 8.71 1.24 11.97
CA ARG A 203 8.71 0.31 13.11
C ARG A 203 8.48 1.02 14.43
N ALA A 204 9.26 2.08 14.69
CA ALA A 204 9.17 2.85 15.93
C ALA A 204 7.77 3.46 16.13
N PHE A 205 7.17 4.01 15.06
CA PHE A 205 5.81 4.55 15.12
C PHE A 205 4.75 3.47 15.34
N ARG A 206 4.86 2.32 14.68
CA ARG A 206 3.94 1.18 14.86
C ARG A 206 3.98 0.68 16.31
N ASP A 207 5.17 0.49 16.87
CA ASP A 207 5.33 -0.07 18.20
C ASP A 207 4.83 0.91 19.27
N ARG A 208 5.07 2.21 19.09
CA ARG A 208 4.48 3.27 19.91
C ARG A 208 2.95 3.27 19.84
N ARG A 209 2.38 3.07 18.65
CA ARG A 209 0.91 2.93 18.48
C ARG A 209 0.37 1.69 19.20
N TYR A 210 1.07 0.56 19.18
CA TYR A 210 0.64 -0.64 19.90
C TYR A 210 0.60 -0.44 21.41
N LYS A 211 1.54 0.34 21.98
CA LYS A 211 1.49 0.73 23.40
C LYS A 211 0.19 1.45 23.74
N PHE A 212 -0.16 2.50 22.98
CA PHE A 212 -1.39 3.26 23.21
C PHE A 212 -2.65 2.43 22.93
N LYS A 213 -2.65 1.62 21.86
CA LYS A 213 -3.77 0.71 21.55
C LYS A 213 -4.01 -0.28 22.70
N GLY A 214 -2.95 -0.81 23.30
CA GLY A 214 -3.01 -1.67 24.49
C GLY A 214 -3.65 -0.96 25.68
N LEU A 215 -3.19 0.25 26.00
CA LEU A 215 -3.76 1.07 27.07
C LEU A 215 -5.24 1.39 26.84
N THR A 216 -5.64 1.73 25.61
CA THR A 216 -7.05 1.96 25.27
C THR A 216 -7.88 0.69 25.44
N LYS A 217 -7.36 -0.49 25.07
CA LYS A 217 -8.06 -1.77 25.25
C LYS A 217 -8.29 -2.08 26.73
N VAL A 218 -7.27 -1.87 27.57
CA VAL A 218 -7.38 -2.04 29.03
C VAL A 218 -8.37 -1.03 29.61
N GLY A 219 -8.25 0.25 29.26
CA GLY A 219 -9.16 1.30 29.73
C GLY A 219 -10.61 1.03 29.36
N ARG A 220 -10.89 0.60 28.12
CA ARG A 220 -12.25 0.20 27.70
C ARG A 220 -12.78 -0.98 28.51
N ARG A 221 -11.93 -1.98 28.78
CA ARG A 221 -12.33 -3.14 29.59
C ARG A 221 -12.68 -2.72 31.01
N ASN A 222 -11.92 -1.81 31.60
CA ASN A 222 -12.16 -1.31 32.95
C ASN A 222 -13.45 -0.47 33.02
N LEU A 223 -13.73 0.36 32.00
CA LEU A 223 -14.96 1.14 31.92
C LEU A 223 -16.22 0.30 31.68
N CYS A 224 -16.12 -0.84 30.97
CA CYS A 224 -17.23 -1.77 30.78
C CYS A 224 -17.45 -2.72 31.98
N ALA A 225 -16.54 -2.74 32.95
CA ALA A 225 -16.66 -3.55 34.17
C ALA A 225 -17.24 -2.76 35.36
N CYS A 226 -17.40 -1.43 35.23
CA CYS A 226 -18.21 -0.58 36.11
C CYS A 226 -19.63 -0.46 35.56
#